data_AF-A0A1V4X7J0-F1
#
_entry.id   AF-A0A1V4X7J0-F1
#
_cell.length_a   1.000
_cell.length_b   1.000
_cell.length_c   1.000
_cell.angle_alpha   90.00
_cell.angle_beta   90.00
_cell.angle_gamma   90.00
#
_symmetry.space_group_name_H-M   'P 1'
#
loop_
_entity.id
_entity.type
_entity.pdbx_description
1 polymer ?
#
loop_
_entity_poly.entity_id
_entity_poly.type
_entity_poly.pdbx_seq_one_letter_code
_entity_poly.pdbx_strand_id
1 'polypeptide(L)' 'MKFLEKLFHAEQKTPKKEETGRNDACPCGSGKKYKRCCLDGDEKKRRKQLGLM' A
#
# COMPACT_ATOMS: atom_id res chain seq x y z
N MET A 1 13.87 25.37 -26.15
CA MET A 1 15.05 24.62 -25.67
C MET A 1 14.59 23.57 -24.67
N LYS A 2 14.34 22.33 -25.13
CA LYS A 2 13.72 21.18 -24.40
C LYS A 2 14.58 20.59 -23.25
N PHE A 3 15.60 21.31 -22.82
CA PHE A 3 16.59 20.86 -21.84
C PHE A 3 16.23 21.32 -20.41
N LEU A 4 15.55 22.46 -20.28
CA LEU A 4 15.12 23.02 -19.00
C LEU A 4 13.88 22.33 -18.42
N GLU A 5 13.06 21.69 -19.26
CA GLU A 5 11.86 20.94 -18.82
C GLU A 5 12.17 19.62 -18.11
N LYS A 6 13.34 19.01 -18.35
CA LYS A 6 13.76 17.74 -17.69
C LYS A 6 14.40 17.95 -16.32
N LEU A 7 14.74 19.19 -15.95
CA LEU A 7 15.46 19.54 -14.73
C LEU A 7 14.51 19.84 -13.57
N PHE A 8 13.29 20.31 -13.87
CA PHE A 8 12.18 20.27 -12.92
C PHE A 8 11.67 18.84 -12.90
N HIS A 9 12.20 18.08 -11.93
CA HIS A 9 11.56 16.91 -11.35
C HIS A 9 10.14 16.43 -11.74
N ALA A 10 9.99 15.13 -11.86
CA ALA A 10 10.05 14.38 -10.61
C ALA A 10 8.91 14.85 -9.69
N GLU A 11 7.72 15.03 -10.27
CA GLU A 11 6.49 14.60 -9.64
C GLU A 11 6.66 13.09 -9.41
N GLN A 12 7.15 12.78 -8.22
CA GLN A 12 7.35 11.43 -7.74
C GLN A 12 5.95 10.81 -7.64
N LYS A 13 5.43 10.29 -8.75
CA LYS A 13 4.31 9.36 -8.73
C LYS A 13 4.83 8.11 -8.06
N THR A 14 4.88 8.15 -6.73
CA THR A 14 4.94 6.94 -5.93
C THR A 14 3.77 6.09 -6.42
N PRO A 15 4.00 4.88 -6.92
CA PRO A 15 2.88 4.01 -7.24
C PRO A 15 2.11 3.85 -5.94
N LYS A 16 0.88 4.39 -5.90
CA LYS A 16 -0.03 4.15 -4.78
C LYS A 16 -0.21 2.64 -4.74
N LYS A 17 0.48 2.01 -3.79
CA LYS A 17 0.26 0.59 -3.47
C LYS A 17 -1.22 0.51 -3.18
N GLU A 18 -1.99 -0.15 -4.04
CA GLU A 18 -3.42 -0.31 -3.85
C GLU A 18 -3.62 -1.00 -2.50
N GLU A 19 -3.94 -0.20 -1.49
CA GLU A 19 -4.24 -0.73 -0.18
C GLU A 19 -5.56 -1.47 -0.33
N THR A 20 -5.53 -2.80 -0.15
CA THR A 20 -6.75 -3.60 -0.14
C THR A 20 -7.72 -2.99 0.87
N GLY A 21 -8.89 -2.56 0.38
CA GLY A 21 -9.91 -1.97 1.22
C GLY A 21 -10.44 -3.00 2.21
N ARG A 22 -10.83 -2.54 3.41
CA ARG A 22 -11.28 -3.40 4.51
C ARG A 22 -12.42 -4.36 4.12
N ASN A 23 -13.30 -3.96 3.20
CA ASN A 23 -14.45 -4.76 2.78
C ASN A 23 -14.20 -5.60 1.52
N ASP A 24 -13.06 -5.42 0.85
CA ASP A 24 -12.74 -6.14 -0.39
C ASP A 24 -12.45 -7.61 -0.12
N ALA A 25 -12.50 -8.43 -1.17
CA ALA A 25 -12.07 -9.82 -1.10
C ALA A 25 -10.61 -9.90 -0.68
N CYS A 26 -10.30 -10.80 0.25
CA CYS A 26 -8.95 -10.93 0.76
C CYS A 26 -8.02 -11.52 -0.33
N PRO A 27 -6.87 -10.88 -0.64
CA PRO A 27 -5.96 -11.32 -1.70
C PRO A 27 -5.24 -12.65 -1.40
N CYS A 28 -5.43 -13.23 -0.21
CA CYS A 28 -4.91 -14.55 0.13
C CYS A 28 -5.74 -15.71 -0.44
N GLY A 29 -6.82 -15.43 -1.17
CA GLY A 29 -7.67 -16.46 -1.80
C GLY A 29 -8.69 -17.12 -0.87
N SER A 30 -8.90 -16.59 0.34
CA SER A 30 -9.82 -17.20 1.33
C SER A 30 -11.30 -17.00 1.03
N GLY A 31 -11.66 -16.13 0.07
CA GLY A 31 -13.03 -15.71 -0.21
C GLY A 31 -13.67 -14.83 0.87
N LYS A 32 -12.98 -14.54 1.98
CA LYS A 32 -13.46 -13.67 3.06
C LYS A 32 -13.16 -12.20 2.76
N LYS A 33 -13.92 -11.29 3.37
CA LYS A 33 -13.57 -9.85 3.39
C LYS A 33 -12.21 -9.63 4.08
N TYR A 34 -11.37 -8.74 3.56
CA TYR A 34 -10.01 -8.48 4.07
C TYR A 34 -10.00 -8.19 5.59
N LYS A 35 -10.95 -7.37 6.08
CA LYS A 35 -11.12 -7.08 7.51
C LYS A 35 -11.44 -8.27 8.41
N ARG A 36 -11.86 -9.40 7.84
CA ARG A 36 -12.17 -10.65 8.56
C ARG A 36 -11.13 -11.74 8.26
N CYS A 37 -10.01 -11.39 7.63
CA CYS A 37 -9.00 -12.33 7.20
C CYS A 37 -7.60 -11.78 7.51
N CYS A 38 -6.92 -11.13 6.56
CA CYS A 38 -5.51 -10.74 6.73
C CYS A 38 -5.30 -9.38 7.39
N LEU A 39 -6.33 -8.55 7.55
CA LEU A 39 -6.19 -7.17 8.05
C LEU A 39 -5.40 -7.06 9.36
N ASP A 40 -5.77 -7.82 10.40
CA ASP A 40 -5.08 -7.79 11.70
C ASP A 40 -3.61 -8.23 11.59
N GLY A 41 -3.33 -9.25 10.78
CA GLY A 41 -1.99 -9.74 10.56
C GLY A 41 -1.11 -8.71 9.84
N ASP A 42 -1.66 -8.05 8.84
CA ASP A 42 -0.94 -7.03 8.07
C ASP A 42 -0.80 -5.72 8.85
N GLU A 43 -1.74 -5.39 9.75
CA GLU A 43 -1.59 -4.29 10.70
C GLU A 43 -0.47 -4.55 11.72
N LYS A 44 -0.39 -5.77 12.29
CA LYS A 44 0.72 -6.18 13.17
C LYS A 44 2.08 -6.11 12.46
N LYS A 45 2.16 -6.58 11.21
CA LYS A 45 3.38 -6.48 10.40
C LYS A 45 3.77 -5.02 10.15
N ARG A 46 2.82 -4.16 9.77
CA ARG A 46 3.06 -2.73 9.58
C ARG A 46 3.56 -2.06 10.85
N ARG A 47 2.93 -2.35 12.00
CA ARG A 47 3.36 -1.80 13.30
C ARG A 47 4.78 -2.24 13.64
N LYS A 48 5.12 -3.51 13.41
CA LYS A 48 6.48 -4.03 13.58
C LYS A 48 7.48 -3.37 12.62
N GLN A 49 7.11 -3.18 11.36
CA GLN A 49 7.93 -2.52 10.35
C GLN A 49 8.21 -1.05 10.69
N LEU A 50 7.26 -0.37 11.33
CA LEU A 50 7.40 1.01 11.80
C LEU A 50 8.12 1.13 13.17
N GLY A 51 8.55 0.01 13.77
CA GLY A 51 9.24 0.02 15.06
C GLY A 51 8.35 0.38 16.25
N LEU A 52 7.02 0.27 16.11
CA LEU A 52 6.03 0.56 17.15
C LEU A 52 5.74 -0.67 18.03
N MET A 53 6.76 -1.49 18.31
CA MET A 53 6.68 -2.65 19.20
C MET A 53 7.22 -2.32 20.58
#